data_AF-A0A6I8USN8-F1
#
_entry.id   AF-A0A6I8USN8-F1
#
_cell.length_a   1.000
_cell.length_b   1.000
_cell.length_c   1.000
_cell.angle_alpha   90.00
_cell.angle_beta   90.00
_cell.angle_gamma   90.00
#
_symmetry.space_group_name_H-M   'P 1'
#
loop_
_entity.id
_entity.type
_entity.pdbx_description
1 polymer ?
#
loop_
_entity_poly.entity_id
_entity_poly.type
_entity_poly.pdbx_seq_one_letter_code
_entity_poly.pdbx_strand_id
1 'polypeptide(L)'
;MPRTTNLDVALPPTQDDLSRSKSNTLNSQRNGVGAGGTGTFGGAYSSGKSGPDKPTILQMILEAFGLRNHTQNREPTSKDIGTLIMLGVMFLLFVISVTGFFVMWFTEFYNNTMLENLVLAENSDTAKSWLNPDPKYDTLLKAHIFHYPNIEDYLAGRADKIQIRDMGPLVYQEHTVKDEVSFNKNFTVTFRDRKSYKFLPEKSAIREDDVLLVPNVPLISAAGHVKRMPYATRLISGMLINTFNEPLFKNLTAAEYLWGYEDKIIKLKSLGKGKRRFGLLMSRNGTSVDSIQVNTGEDDITKYSTITQFNGMPQLDYWEGEECNRIDGVDPSMFSPNLLQTRDTVHVFLQVLCRKVPLNFEKEVTIYDDIDVLRYRTPMDVFDHPSENPANQCYCHNTERCLPSGVINATKCYGDSPIFPSFPHFFSGDPVLYKIFDGIKPDAELHQTYADIHPRFGFPISGASRVQINIMLDKTPLLKNQGDRLENGTILPLMWIEITSGDFSEEILHMLYVSTFYLDAIQQSLKYGTLLISVTSFSLIVAGVYYLNSKREEHLQESKSSAELEALNGGIVMVQHLNIPVSCGPSAPHIEVDDHRAA
;
A
#
# COMPACT_ATOMS: atom_id res chain seq x y z
N MET A 1 -16.48 -44.78 -19.24
CA MET A 1 -15.78 -46.08 -19.27
C MET A 1 -14.53 -45.94 -20.12
N PRO A 2 -13.39 -46.52 -19.70
CA PRO A 2 -12.05 -46.02 -20.02
C PRO A 2 -11.24 -46.97 -20.92
N ARG A 3 -10.11 -46.49 -21.46
CA ARG A 3 -8.96 -47.35 -21.78
C ARG A 3 -7.63 -46.59 -21.61
N THR A 4 -6.83 -47.16 -20.73
CA THR A 4 -5.44 -46.91 -20.36
C THR A 4 -4.45 -47.38 -21.42
N THR A 5 -3.30 -46.70 -21.53
CA THR A 5 -1.97 -47.34 -21.72
C THR A 5 -0.90 -46.50 -21.03
N ASN A 6 0.02 -47.22 -20.35
CA ASN A 6 1.02 -46.77 -19.40
C ASN A 6 2.43 -46.63 -20.00
N LEU A 7 3.21 -45.74 -19.36
CA LEU A 7 4.63 -45.79 -18.95
C LEU A 7 5.75 -46.32 -19.87
N ASP A 8 6.88 -45.58 -19.89
CA ASP A 8 8.12 -45.92 -19.16
C ASP A 8 9.22 -44.88 -19.42
N VAL A 9 9.91 -44.36 -18.38
CA VAL A 9 11.39 -44.27 -18.30
C VAL A 9 11.84 -44.19 -16.82
N ALA A 10 12.86 -44.98 -16.53
CA ALA A 10 13.51 -45.39 -15.29
C ALA A 10 14.19 -44.31 -14.39
N LEU A 11 14.17 -44.60 -13.08
CA LEU A 11 15.20 -44.32 -12.06
C LEU A 11 16.07 -45.59 -11.88
N PRO A 12 17.35 -45.52 -11.44
CA PRO A 12 17.70 -45.65 -10.00
C PRO A 12 19.10 -45.05 -9.63
N PRO A 13 19.74 -45.34 -8.47
CA PRO A 13 19.27 -45.60 -7.10
C PRO A 13 19.92 -44.71 -6.01
N THR A 14 19.37 -44.87 -4.81
CA THR A 14 19.71 -44.40 -3.46
C THR A 14 20.95 -45.03 -2.80
N GLN A 15 21.49 -44.36 -1.78
CA GLN A 15 22.00 -44.83 -0.46
C GLN A 15 23.09 -43.85 0.03
N ASP A 16 23.37 -43.60 1.31
CA ASP A 16 22.75 -43.73 2.64
C ASP A 16 23.72 -42.98 3.59
N ASP A 17 23.22 -42.52 4.73
CA ASP A 17 23.93 -42.19 5.99
C ASP A 17 25.14 -41.23 5.98
N LEU A 18 25.06 -40.15 6.78
CA LEU A 18 25.71 -40.09 8.09
C LEU A 18 25.46 -38.76 8.82
N SER A 19 25.12 -38.89 10.10
CA SER A 19 25.18 -37.88 11.15
C SER A 19 26.49 -37.08 11.19
N ARG A 20 26.44 -35.75 11.41
CA ARG A 20 26.97 -35.06 12.61
C ARG A 20 27.04 -33.55 12.40
N SER A 21 26.69 -32.85 13.49
CA SER A 21 26.98 -31.46 13.79
C SER A 21 28.34 -30.97 13.28
N LYS A 22 28.38 -29.73 12.80
CA LYS A 22 29.47 -28.79 13.12
C LYS A 22 29.09 -27.34 12.83
N SER A 23 29.20 -26.58 13.90
CA SER A 23 29.53 -25.16 13.98
C SER A 23 30.45 -24.66 12.86
N ASN A 24 30.07 -23.55 12.23
CA ASN A 24 30.98 -22.72 11.45
C ASN A 24 31.41 -21.50 12.28
N THR A 25 32.69 -21.46 12.60
CA THR A 25 33.45 -20.23 12.89
C THR A 25 34.23 -19.84 11.63
N LEU A 26 34.20 -18.55 11.28
CA LEU A 26 35.17 -17.87 10.41
C LEU A 26 35.74 -16.72 11.23
N ASN A 27 36.97 -16.87 11.72
CA ASN A 27 38.23 -16.40 11.14
C ASN A 27 38.55 -14.94 11.48
N SER A 28 39.61 -14.73 12.28
CA SER A 28 40.69 -13.82 11.89
C SER A 28 41.97 -14.16 12.66
N GLN A 29 43.08 -14.00 11.94
CA GLN A 29 44.42 -14.50 12.17
C GLN A 29 45.14 -13.87 13.37
N ARG A 30 46.03 -14.64 14.02
CA ARG A 30 47.32 -14.08 14.46
C ARG A 30 48.43 -15.13 14.48
N ASN A 31 49.54 -14.77 13.83
CA ASN A 31 50.78 -15.51 13.66
C ASN A 31 51.42 -15.97 14.97
N GLY A 32 51.99 -17.17 14.94
CA GLY A 32 52.91 -17.70 15.93
C GLY A 32 54.38 -17.53 15.53
N VAL A 33 55.19 -17.26 16.54
CA VAL A 33 56.61 -17.59 16.71
C VAL A 33 56.64 -18.11 18.16
N GLY A 34 57.16 -19.25 18.59
CA GLY A 34 58.04 -20.26 18.02
C GLY A 34 58.92 -20.77 19.17
N ALA A 35 58.83 -22.07 19.45
CA ALA A 35 59.77 -22.94 20.20
C ALA A 35 59.73 -23.05 21.75
N GLY A 36 59.53 -24.30 22.21
CA GLY A 36 60.54 -24.99 23.03
C GLY A 36 60.15 -25.58 24.41
N GLY A 37 59.90 -26.90 24.45
CA GLY A 37 60.62 -27.82 25.37
C GLY A 37 60.14 -28.09 26.81
N THR A 38 59.50 -29.26 26.98
CA THR A 38 59.77 -30.32 28.00
C THR A 38 59.85 -30.05 29.52
N GLY A 39 59.04 -30.78 30.31
CA GLY A 39 59.56 -31.60 31.43
C GLY A 39 59.13 -31.30 32.89
N THR A 40 58.15 -32.07 33.39
CA THR A 40 58.17 -32.91 34.61
C THR A 40 58.52 -32.35 36.02
N PHE A 41 57.55 -32.51 36.95
CA PHE A 41 57.59 -32.84 38.41
C PHE A 41 58.60 -32.20 39.39
N GLY A 42 58.08 -31.79 40.56
CA GLY A 42 58.84 -31.71 41.82
C GLY A 42 58.43 -30.54 42.71
N GLY A 43 57.95 -30.81 43.92
CA GLY A 43 57.38 -29.82 44.83
C GLY A 43 58.35 -29.16 45.83
N ALA A 44 57.71 -28.51 46.81
CA ALA A 44 58.21 -27.94 48.08
C ALA A 44 58.73 -26.48 48.09
N TYR A 45 57.95 -25.65 48.78
CA TYR A 45 58.28 -24.55 49.71
C TYR A 45 59.47 -23.62 49.39
N SER A 46 59.16 -22.33 49.14
CA SER A 46 59.77 -21.18 49.84
C SER A 46 59.23 -19.84 49.30
N SER A 47 58.60 -19.06 50.19
CA SER A 47 58.70 -17.60 50.35
C SER A 47 59.03 -16.71 49.15
N GLY A 48 58.10 -15.80 48.82
CA GLY A 48 58.48 -14.39 48.59
C GLY A 48 57.85 -13.66 47.39
N LYS A 49 57.08 -12.62 47.73
CA LYS A 49 56.67 -11.42 46.94
C LYS A 49 55.50 -11.57 45.96
N SER A 50 54.35 -11.09 46.43
CA SER A 50 53.16 -10.71 45.70
C SER A 50 53.40 -9.51 44.76
N GLY A 51 53.02 -9.64 43.49
CA GLY A 51 52.65 -8.53 42.62
C GLY A 51 51.11 -8.42 42.58
N PRO A 52 50.53 -7.25 42.27
CA PRO A 52 49.10 -7.01 42.49
C PRO A 52 48.24 -7.75 41.44
N ASP A 53 47.21 -8.44 41.91
CA ASP A 53 46.18 -9.09 41.09
C ASP A 53 45.43 -8.06 40.23
N LYS A 54 45.14 -8.43 38.97
CA LYS A 54 44.32 -7.59 38.07
C LYS A 54 42.88 -7.50 38.61
N PRO A 55 42.28 -6.30 38.66
CA PRO A 55 40.95 -6.14 39.20
C PRO A 55 39.91 -6.86 38.33
N THR A 56 38.96 -7.53 38.98
CA THR A 56 37.76 -8.11 38.35
C THR A 56 36.86 -7.02 37.77
N ILE A 57 35.99 -7.36 36.81
CA ILE A 57 35.03 -6.40 36.22
C ILE A 57 34.16 -5.72 37.30
N LEU A 58 33.81 -6.47 38.34
CA LEU A 58 33.14 -5.96 39.53
C LEU A 58 33.97 -4.89 40.26
N GLN A 59 35.29 -5.10 40.40
CA GLN A 59 36.21 -4.13 41.02
C GLN A 59 36.36 -2.86 40.19
N MET A 60 36.38 -2.96 38.85
CA MET A 60 36.42 -1.77 37.99
C MET A 60 35.11 -0.97 38.02
N ILE A 61 33.96 -1.65 38.09
CA ILE A 61 32.65 -1.01 38.27
C ILE A 61 32.60 -0.30 39.63
N LEU A 62 33.04 -0.97 40.71
CA LEU A 62 33.12 -0.38 42.05
C LEU A 62 34.07 0.83 42.11
N GLU A 63 35.19 0.81 41.39
CA GLU A 63 36.11 1.96 41.29
C GLU A 63 35.52 3.11 40.47
N ALA A 64 34.85 2.84 39.35
CA ALA A 64 34.21 3.86 38.51
C ALA A 64 33.04 4.58 39.20
N PHE A 65 32.34 3.90 40.11
CA PHE A 65 31.31 4.50 40.97
C PHE A 65 31.88 5.11 42.27
N GLY A 66 33.20 5.16 42.46
CA GLY A 66 33.84 5.77 43.63
C GLY A 66 33.58 5.04 44.95
N LEU A 67 33.34 3.73 44.90
CA LEU A 67 33.01 2.87 46.04
C LEU A 67 34.23 2.19 46.69
N ARG A 68 35.46 2.49 46.26
CA ARG A 68 36.67 1.95 46.88
C ARG A 68 37.40 3.03 47.70
N ASN A 69 37.28 2.96 49.03
CA ASN A 69 38.24 3.56 49.96
C ASN A 69 39.09 2.47 50.58
N HIS A 70 40.41 2.67 50.63
CA HIS A 70 41.42 1.66 50.97
C HIS A 70 41.48 1.28 52.46
N THR A 71 40.49 1.66 53.29
CA THR A 71 40.60 1.62 54.75
C THR A 71 39.44 0.94 55.50
N GLN A 72 38.48 0.29 54.82
CA GLN A 72 37.45 -0.46 55.56
C GLN A 72 37.00 -1.72 54.80
N ASN A 73 37.44 -2.89 55.26
CA ASN A 73 36.88 -4.19 54.89
C ASN A 73 35.47 -4.31 55.51
N ARG A 74 34.48 -3.65 54.92
CA ARG A 74 33.07 -3.86 55.28
C ARG A 74 32.44 -4.73 54.20
N GLU A 75 31.96 -5.91 54.57
CA GLU A 75 31.13 -6.72 53.66
C GLU A 75 29.89 -5.89 53.28
N PRO A 76 29.54 -5.82 51.98
CA PRO A 76 28.42 -5.02 51.53
C PRO A 76 27.13 -5.53 52.18
N THR A 77 26.42 -4.64 52.87
CA THR A 77 25.14 -4.96 53.51
C THR A 77 24.13 -5.43 52.45
N SER A 78 23.24 -6.37 52.77
CA SER A 78 22.23 -6.87 51.81
C SER A 78 21.40 -5.76 51.14
N LYS A 79 21.19 -4.64 51.84
CA LYS A 79 20.53 -3.42 51.35
C LYS A 79 21.35 -2.65 50.30
N ASP A 80 22.68 -2.63 50.43
CA ASP A 80 23.57 -1.92 49.49
C ASP A 80 23.72 -2.72 48.19
N ILE A 81 23.80 -4.05 48.29
CA ILE A 81 23.75 -4.96 47.13
C ILE A 81 22.43 -4.79 46.38
N GLY A 82 21.30 -4.74 47.10
CA GLY A 82 19.98 -4.49 46.50
C GLY A 82 19.90 -3.15 45.77
N THR A 83 20.49 -2.09 46.32
CA THR A 83 20.50 -0.75 45.70
C THR A 83 21.34 -0.71 44.42
N LEU A 84 22.49 -1.40 44.40
CA LEU A 84 23.34 -1.51 43.20
C LEU A 84 22.67 -2.31 42.08
N ILE A 85 21.97 -3.41 42.41
CA ILE A 85 21.20 -4.18 41.43
C ILE A 85 20.07 -3.32 40.85
N MET A 86 19.35 -2.57 41.69
CA MET A 86 18.30 -1.67 41.23
C MET A 86 18.84 -0.57 40.31
N LEU A 87 19.98 0.06 40.64
CA LEU A 87 20.63 1.04 39.76
C LEU A 87 21.09 0.41 38.44
N GLY A 88 21.61 -0.82 38.47
CA GLY A 88 21.97 -1.56 37.26
C GLY A 88 20.77 -1.82 36.34
N VAL A 89 19.63 -2.24 36.91
CA VAL A 89 18.39 -2.43 36.16
C VAL A 89 17.85 -1.10 35.61
N MET A 90 17.87 -0.02 36.41
CA MET A 90 17.46 1.31 35.95
C MET A 90 18.36 1.84 34.83
N PHE A 91 19.67 1.63 34.92
CA PHE A 91 20.60 2.00 33.86
C PHE A 91 20.34 1.23 32.57
N LEU A 92 20.06 -0.08 32.65
CA LEU A 92 19.69 -0.87 31.48
C LEU A 92 18.37 -0.40 30.85
N LEU A 93 17.36 -0.08 31.67
CA LEU A 93 16.11 0.53 31.20
C LEU A 93 16.33 1.91 30.56
N PHE A 94 17.22 2.72 31.12
CA PHE A 94 17.61 4.01 30.54
C PHE A 94 18.25 3.81 29.15
N VAL A 95 19.20 2.89 29.02
CA VAL A 95 19.86 2.60 27.72
C VAL A 95 18.84 2.11 26.68
N ILE A 96 17.95 1.18 27.05
CA ILE A 96 16.89 0.68 26.14
C ILE A 96 15.93 1.79 25.74
N SER A 97 15.46 2.60 26.70
CA SER A 97 14.49 3.67 26.43
C SER A 97 15.10 4.81 25.63
N VAL A 98 16.36 5.19 25.87
CA VAL A 98 17.08 6.16 25.04
C VAL A 98 17.26 5.62 23.63
N THR A 99 17.65 4.35 23.47
CA THR A 99 17.76 3.72 22.16
C THR A 99 16.41 3.72 21.44
N GLY A 100 15.34 3.32 22.13
CA GLY A 100 13.97 3.36 21.61
C GLY A 100 13.52 4.77 21.22
N PHE A 101 13.82 5.78 22.03
CA PHE A 101 13.56 7.19 21.73
C PHE A 101 14.28 7.61 20.45
N PHE A 102 15.58 7.31 20.33
CA PHE A 102 16.34 7.63 19.12
C PHE A 102 15.77 6.95 17.88
N VAL A 103 15.46 5.66 17.97
CA VAL A 103 14.85 4.89 16.87
C VAL A 103 13.49 5.49 16.50
N MET A 104 12.61 5.76 17.45
CA MET A 104 11.24 6.22 17.14
C MET A 104 11.16 7.67 16.64
N TRP A 105 12.07 8.56 17.05
CA TRP A 105 12.03 9.99 16.69
C TRP A 105 12.94 10.36 15.52
N PHE A 106 14.09 9.71 15.39
CA PHE A 106 15.12 10.08 14.41
C PHE A 106 15.29 9.05 13.30
N THR A 107 14.49 7.99 13.29
CA THR A 107 14.49 7.00 12.20
C THR A 107 13.07 6.72 11.72
N GLU A 108 12.96 6.29 10.46
CA GLU A 108 11.70 5.83 9.86
C GLU A 108 11.40 4.36 10.18
N PHE A 109 12.05 3.77 11.19
CA PHE A 109 11.98 2.33 11.47
C PHE A 109 10.54 1.82 11.59
N TYR A 110 9.70 2.49 12.38
CA TYR A 110 8.30 2.08 12.56
C TYR A 110 7.49 2.15 11.26
N ASN A 111 7.66 3.22 10.49
CA ASN A 111 6.97 3.39 9.20
C ASN A 111 7.46 2.34 8.19
N ASN A 112 8.77 2.09 8.11
CA ASN A 112 9.35 1.08 7.24
C ASN A 112 8.88 -0.34 7.62
N THR A 113 8.83 -0.69 8.91
CA THR A 113 8.27 -1.98 9.36
C THR A 113 6.80 -2.13 9.01
N MET A 114 6.03 -1.04 9.01
CA MET A 114 4.63 -1.06 8.56
C MET A 114 4.54 -1.29 7.05
N LEU A 115 5.38 -0.59 6.29
CA LEU A 115 5.46 -0.67 4.83
C LEU A 115 5.93 -2.05 4.34
N GLU A 116 6.79 -2.74 5.09
CA GLU A 116 7.17 -4.14 4.81
C GLU A 116 5.96 -5.08 4.75
N ASN A 117 4.88 -4.80 5.49
CA ASN A 117 3.66 -5.62 5.44
C ASN A 117 2.84 -5.43 4.15
N LEU A 118 3.15 -4.42 3.32
CA LEU A 118 2.53 -4.22 2.01
C LEU A 118 3.23 -5.02 0.89
N VAL A 119 4.46 -5.46 1.13
CA VAL A 119 5.28 -6.17 0.14
C VAL A 119 4.60 -7.47 -0.29
N LEU A 120 4.51 -7.69 -1.60
CA LEU A 120 4.01 -8.93 -2.19
C LEU A 120 5.12 -9.97 -2.24
N ALA A 121 5.54 -10.45 -1.07
CA ALA A 121 6.50 -11.55 -0.97
C ALA A 121 5.81 -12.89 -1.27
N GLU A 122 6.50 -13.77 -2.00
CA GLU A 122 5.98 -15.09 -2.34
C GLU A 122 5.60 -15.87 -1.07
N ASN A 123 4.40 -16.43 -1.03
CA ASN A 123 3.81 -17.14 0.12
C ASN A 123 3.48 -16.31 1.38
N SER A 124 3.67 -14.99 1.37
CA SER A 124 3.20 -14.11 2.46
C SER A 124 1.68 -14.07 2.56
N ASP A 125 1.15 -13.71 3.74
CA ASP A 125 -0.29 -13.58 3.94
C ASP A 125 -0.88 -12.37 3.20
N THR A 126 -0.09 -11.30 3.03
CA THR A 126 -0.40 -10.15 2.17
C THR A 126 -0.57 -10.59 0.72
N ALA A 127 0.37 -11.38 0.19
CA ALA A 127 0.25 -11.92 -1.16
C ALA A 127 -1.00 -12.82 -1.30
N LYS A 128 -1.27 -13.73 -0.35
CA LYS A 128 -2.49 -14.57 -0.40
C LYS A 128 -3.77 -13.75 -0.44
N SER A 129 -3.85 -12.71 0.39
CA SER A 129 -5.01 -11.81 0.46
C SER A 129 -5.16 -10.97 -0.81
N TRP A 130 -4.05 -10.56 -1.42
CA TRP A 130 -4.06 -9.85 -2.70
C TRP A 130 -4.43 -10.75 -3.88
N LEU A 131 -4.01 -12.02 -3.87
CA LEU A 131 -4.33 -13.01 -4.90
C LEU A 131 -5.81 -13.38 -4.89
N ASN A 132 -6.39 -13.55 -3.70
CA ASN A 132 -7.77 -13.95 -3.50
C ASN A 132 -8.40 -13.11 -2.38
N PRO A 133 -8.80 -11.86 -2.68
CA PRO A 133 -9.36 -10.95 -1.70
C PRO A 133 -10.71 -11.44 -1.16
N ASP A 134 -11.03 -11.03 0.06
CA ASP A 134 -12.32 -11.31 0.68
C ASP A 134 -13.44 -10.58 -0.10
N PRO A 135 -14.51 -11.28 -0.54
CA PRO A 135 -15.62 -10.69 -1.31
C PRO A 135 -16.32 -9.51 -0.62
N LYS A 136 -16.14 -9.34 0.69
CA LYS A 136 -16.67 -8.18 1.42
C LYS A 136 -16.05 -6.84 0.98
N TYR A 137 -14.90 -6.88 0.30
CA TYR A 137 -14.24 -5.71 -0.28
C TYR A 137 -14.51 -5.55 -1.78
N ASP A 138 -15.45 -6.31 -2.33
CA ASP A 138 -15.79 -6.24 -3.75
C ASP A 138 -16.25 -4.84 -4.15
N THR A 139 -15.89 -4.47 -5.38
CA THR A 139 -16.27 -3.17 -5.95
C THR A 139 -17.65 -3.26 -6.61
N LEU A 140 -18.26 -2.11 -6.86
CA LEU A 140 -19.50 -2.02 -7.65
C LEU A 140 -19.18 -1.46 -9.03
N LEU A 141 -19.51 -2.24 -10.06
CA LEU A 141 -19.60 -1.78 -11.43
C LEU A 141 -21.02 -1.27 -11.68
N LYS A 142 -21.16 0.00 -12.05
CA LYS A 142 -22.43 0.60 -12.46
C LYS A 142 -22.35 0.96 -13.93
N ALA A 143 -23.17 0.31 -14.75
CA ALA A 143 -23.22 0.54 -16.19
C ALA A 143 -24.43 1.40 -16.56
N HIS A 144 -24.20 2.37 -17.43
CA HIS A 144 -25.20 3.29 -17.97
C HIS A 144 -25.19 3.18 -19.50
N ILE A 145 -26.32 2.77 -20.10
CA ILE A 145 -26.41 2.54 -21.55
C ILE A 145 -27.12 3.72 -22.21
N PHE A 146 -26.58 4.23 -23.32
CA PHE A 146 -27.23 5.29 -24.07
C PHE A 146 -28.27 4.70 -25.04
N HIS A 147 -29.54 4.99 -24.78
CA HIS A 147 -30.69 4.57 -25.59
C HIS A 147 -31.11 5.65 -26.59
N TYR A 148 -31.42 5.23 -27.82
CA TYR A 148 -31.69 6.11 -28.97
C TYR A 148 -33.15 6.01 -29.47
N PRO A 149 -34.14 6.53 -28.74
CA PRO A 149 -35.56 6.27 -29.02
C PRO A 149 -36.07 6.82 -30.37
N ASN A 150 -35.51 7.91 -30.88
CA ASN A 150 -36.00 8.58 -32.09
C ASN A 150 -35.02 8.49 -33.29
N ILE A 151 -34.04 7.59 -33.25
CA ILE A 151 -32.99 7.56 -34.28
C ILE A 151 -33.53 7.32 -35.68
N GLU A 152 -34.58 6.54 -35.84
CA GLU A 152 -35.24 6.31 -37.13
C GLU A 152 -35.87 7.61 -37.68
N ASP A 153 -36.50 8.42 -36.82
CA ASP A 153 -37.06 9.71 -37.20
C ASP A 153 -35.97 10.71 -37.57
N TYR A 154 -34.86 10.71 -36.84
CA TYR A 154 -33.70 11.50 -37.22
C TYR A 154 -33.17 11.03 -38.59
N LEU A 155 -32.88 9.75 -38.79
CA LEU A 155 -32.35 9.26 -40.07
C LEU A 155 -33.29 9.51 -41.25
N ALA A 156 -34.61 9.50 -41.03
CA ALA A 156 -35.63 9.76 -42.05
C ALA A 156 -35.90 11.24 -42.34
N GLY A 157 -35.24 12.19 -41.65
CA GLY A 157 -35.50 13.62 -41.85
C GLY A 157 -36.66 14.19 -41.05
N ARG A 158 -37.29 13.41 -40.15
CA ARG A 158 -38.49 13.80 -39.39
C ARG A 158 -38.19 14.53 -38.07
N ALA A 159 -36.98 14.38 -37.52
CA ALA A 159 -36.56 15.04 -36.28
C ALA A 159 -35.22 15.76 -36.44
N ASP A 160 -35.02 16.96 -35.90
CA ASP A 160 -33.78 17.75 -36.10
C ASP A 160 -32.61 17.33 -35.23
N LYS A 161 -32.87 16.70 -34.08
CA LYS A 161 -31.87 16.20 -33.15
C LYS A 161 -32.12 14.73 -32.80
N ILE A 162 -31.04 14.05 -32.41
CA ILE A 162 -31.08 12.68 -31.90
C ILE A 162 -31.36 12.74 -30.41
N GLN A 163 -32.49 12.20 -29.96
CA GLN A 163 -32.76 12.02 -28.54
C GLN A 163 -31.91 10.87 -28.01
N ILE A 164 -31.25 11.11 -26.87
CA ILE A 164 -30.52 10.11 -26.12
C ILE A 164 -31.07 10.07 -24.70
N ARG A 165 -31.30 8.87 -24.18
CA ARG A 165 -31.61 8.64 -22.77
C ARG A 165 -30.48 7.84 -22.13
N ASP A 166 -29.95 8.36 -21.02
CA ASP A 166 -29.07 7.59 -20.15
C ASP A 166 -29.92 6.59 -19.36
N MET A 167 -29.70 5.30 -19.63
CA MET A 167 -30.41 4.18 -19.00
C MET A 167 -29.47 3.50 -18.02
N GLY A 168 -29.55 3.88 -16.74
CA GLY A 168 -28.75 3.31 -15.68
C GLY A 168 -29.04 3.92 -14.31
N PRO A 169 -28.35 3.45 -13.27
CA PRO A 169 -27.32 2.40 -13.32
C PRO A 169 -27.92 0.99 -13.40
N LEU A 170 -27.29 0.08 -14.16
CA LEU A 170 -27.28 -1.35 -13.87
C LEU A 170 -26.10 -1.66 -12.97
N VAL A 171 -26.36 -2.16 -11.76
CA VAL A 171 -25.35 -2.37 -10.74
C VAL A 171 -24.97 -3.84 -10.65
N TYR A 172 -23.66 -4.10 -10.69
CA TYR A 172 -23.05 -5.40 -10.52
C TYR A 172 -22.00 -5.35 -9.41
N GLN A 173 -22.00 -6.34 -8.53
CA GLN A 173 -20.87 -6.60 -7.66
C GLN A 173 -19.76 -7.26 -8.48
N GLU A 174 -18.59 -6.61 -8.57
CA GLU A 174 -17.39 -7.08 -9.27
C GLU A 174 -16.44 -7.72 -8.25
N HIS A 175 -16.28 -9.04 -8.33
CA HIS A 175 -15.28 -9.79 -7.58
C HIS A 175 -14.07 -10.07 -8.46
N THR A 176 -12.87 -9.73 -8.00
CA THR A 176 -11.63 -9.89 -8.77
C THR A 176 -10.64 -10.78 -8.02
N VAL A 177 -10.14 -11.82 -8.69
CA VAL A 177 -9.04 -12.66 -8.20
C VAL A 177 -7.89 -12.64 -9.20
N LYS A 178 -6.67 -12.87 -8.72
CA LYS A 178 -5.49 -12.98 -9.58
C LYS A 178 -5.35 -14.42 -10.07
N ASP A 179 -5.21 -14.58 -11.38
CA ASP A 179 -5.12 -15.85 -12.09
C ASP A 179 -3.80 -15.92 -12.87
N GLU A 180 -3.37 -17.13 -13.22
CA GLU A 180 -2.10 -17.38 -13.94
C GLU A 180 -0.87 -16.64 -13.34
N VAL A 181 -0.73 -16.70 -12.01
CA VAL A 181 0.25 -15.88 -11.28
C VAL A 181 1.64 -16.49 -11.30
N SER A 182 2.66 -15.65 -11.51
CA SER A 182 4.07 -16.01 -11.46
C SER A 182 4.89 -14.92 -10.78
N PHE A 183 5.53 -15.26 -9.65
CA PHE A 183 6.52 -14.40 -9.00
C PHE A 183 7.87 -14.54 -9.73
N ASN A 184 8.45 -13.41 -10.08
CA ASN A 184 9.66 -13.33 -10.90
C ASN A 184 10.88 -12.97 -10.05
N LYS A 185 12.08 -13.41 -10.47
CA LYS A 185 13.35 -13.15 -9.77
C LYS A 185 13.77 -11.68 -9.73
N ASN A 186 13.11 -10.81 -10.50
CA ASN A 186 13.39 -9.38 -10.57
C ASN A 186 12.43 -8.56 -9.68
N PHE A 187 11.94 -9.13 -8.57
CA PHE A 187 11.05 -8.45 -7.61
C PHE A 187 9.74 -7.95 -8.25
N THR A 188 9.23 -8.72 -9.22
CA THR A 188 7.94 -8.45 -9.86
C THR A 188 7.04 -9.66 -9.79
N VAL A 189 5.74 -9.45 -9.93
CA VAL A 189 4.74 -10.51 -10.08
C VAL A 189 3.96 -10.29 -11.37
N THR A 190 3.86 -11.34 -12.18
CA THR A 190 3.05 -11.36 -13.40
C THR A 190 1.75 -12.11 -13.13
N PHE A 191 0.62 -11.58 -13.58
CA PHE A 191 -0.69 -12.18 -13.36
C PHE A 191 -1.70 -11.75 -14.43
N ARG A 192 -2.88 -12.35 -14.39
CA ARG A 192 -4.08 -11.91 -15.11
C ARG A 192 -5.21 -11.69 -14.10
N ASP A 193 -6.02 -10.65 -14.30
CA ASP A 193 -7.22 -10.51 -13.49
C ASP A 193 -8.30 -11.47 -13.98
N ARG A 194 -8.92 -12.20 -13.07
CA ARG A 194 -10.16 -12.95 -13.31
C ARG A 194 -11.29 -12.31 -12.55
N LYS A 195 -12.26 -11.77 -13.29
CA LYS A 195 -13.39 -11.03 -12.70
C LYS A 195 -14.68 -11.82 -12.85
N SER A 196 -15.56 -11.71 -11.87
CA SER A 196 -16.93 -12.17 -11.94
C SER A 196 -17.88 -11.06 -11.53
N TYR A 197 -19.09 -11.08 -12.11
CA TYR A 197 -20.09 -10.04 -11.90
C TYR A 197 -21.38 -10.68 -11.41
N LYS A 198 -21.92 -10.15 -10.31
CA LYS A 198 -23.22 -10.53 -9.78
C LYS A 198 -24.17 -9.34 -9.87
N PHE A 199 -25.24 -9.47 -10.64
CA PHE A 199 -26.24 -8.42 -10.80
C PHE A 199 -26.99 -8.16 -9.48
N LEU A 200 -27.17 -6.87 -9.15
CA LEU A 200 -27.86 -6.37 -7.96
C LEU A 200 -29.13 -5.60 -8.38
N PRO A 201 -30.27 -6.29 -8.57
CA PRO A 201 -31.50 -5.65 -9.05
C PRO A 201 -32.02 -4.56 -8.12
N GLU A 202 -31.83 -4.70 -6.81
CA GLU A 202 -32.27 -3.75 -5.79
C GLU A 202 -31.52 -2.41 -5.81
N LYS A 203 -30.33 -2.38 -6.41
CA LYS A 203 -29.53 -1.16 -6.60
C LYS A 203 -29.61 -0.60 -8.03
N SER A 204 -30.31 -1.30 -8.93
CA SER A 204 -30.36 -0.96 -10.34
C SER A 204 -31.64 -0.18 -10.66
N ALA A 205 -31.52 0.87 -11.46
CA ALA A 205 -32.67 1.66 -11.91
C ALA A 205 -33.43 0.99 -13.06
N ILE A 206 -32.75 0.12 -13.81
CA ILE A 206 -33.30 -0.63 -14.94
C ILE A 206 -32.94 -2.12 -14.82
N ARG A 207 -33.61 -2.98 -15.59
CA ARG A 207 -33.41 -4.42 -15.56
C ARG A 207 -32.52 -4.90 -16.70
N GLU A 208 -31.90 -6.05 -16.51
CA GLU A 208 -31.10 -6.73 -17.54
C GLU A 208 -31.90 -7.10 -18.79
N ASP A 209 -33.20 -7.32 -18.66
CA ASP A 209 -34.12 -7.69 -19.73
C ASP A 209 -34.78 -6.48 -20.44
N ASP A 210 -34.50 -5.25 -20.01
CA ASP A 210 -35.02 -4.06 -20.67
C ASP A 210 -34.44 -3.90 -22.07
N VAL A 211 -35.32 -3.73 -23.06
CA VAL A 211 -34.95 -3.63 -24.48
C VAL A 211 -34.62 -2.18 -24.84
N LEU A 212 -33.42 -2.00 -25.39
CA LEU A 212 -32.87 -0.70 -25.76
C LEU A 212 -32.51 -0.70 -27.26
N LEU A 213 -32.88 0.38 -27.94
CA LEU A 213 -32.37 0.72 -29.27
C LEU A 213 -30.99 1.36 -29.16
N VAL A 214 -29.96 0.65 -29.65
CA VAL A 214 -28.53 0.97 -29.46
C VAL A 214 -27.73 0.84 -30.76
N PRO A 215 -26.55 1.49 -30.91
CA PRO A 215 -25.72 1.35 -32.10
C PRO A 215 -25.23 -0.09 -32.30
N ASN A 216 -25.26 -0.56 -33.56
CA ASN A 216 -24.75 -1.88 -33.95
C ASN A 216 -23.22 -1.86 -34.07
N VAL A 217 -22.56 -2.02 -32.92
CA VAL A 217 -21.09 -1.94 -32.81
C VAL A 217 -20.35 -2.89 -33.76
N PRO A 218 -20.70 -4.19 -33.88
CA PRO A 218 -20.04 -5.08 -34.85
C PRO A 218 -20.09 -4.58 -36.30
N LEU A 219 -21.22 -4.01 -36.72
CA LEU A 219 -21.38 -3.48 -38.08
C LEU A 219 -20.53 -2.23 -38.30
N ILE A 220 -20.55 -1.28 -37.36
CA ILE A 220 -19.76 -0.05 -37.44
C ILE A 220 -18.25 -0.37 -37.42
N SER A 221 -17.81 -1.28 -36.54
CA SER A 221 -16.41 -1.73 -36.52
C SER A 221 -16.01 -2.45 -37.82
N ALA A 222 -16.88 -3.31 -38.36
CA ALA A 222 -16.62 -3.99 -39.62
C ALA A 222 -16.49 -3.00 -40.79
N ALA A 223 -17.31 -1.94 -40.82
CA ALA A 223 -17.21 -0.89 -41.83
C ALA A 223 -15.81 -0.24 -41.83
N GLY A 224 -15.30 0.14 -40.66
CA GLY A 224 -13.96 0.69 -40.51
C GLY A 224 -12.85 -0.26 -40.99
N HIS A 225 -12.92 -1.54 -40.61
CA HIS A 225 -11.98 -2.55 -41.10
C HIS A 225 -12.04 -2.71 -42.62
N VAL A 226 -13.24 -2.84 -43.20
CA VAL A 226 -13.46 -3.05 -44.63
C VAL A 226 -12.91 -1.87 -45.44
N LYS A 227 -13.03 -0.63 -44.95
CA LYS A 227 -12.48 0.57 -45.60
C LYS A 227 -10.97 0.46 -45.86
N ARG A 228 -10.23 -0.12 -44.90
CA ARG A 228 -8.76 -0.27 -44.91
C ARG A 228 -8.28 -1.47 -45.72
N MET A 229 -9.17 -2.35 -46.20
CA MET A 229 -8.80 -3.51 -47.01
C MET A 229 -8.43 -3.11 -48.45
N PRO A 230 -7.59 -3.92 -49.14
CA PRO A 230 -7.35 -3.76 -50.58
C PRO A 230 -8.65 -3.79 -51.39
N TYR A 231 -8.68 -3.08 -52.52
CA TYR A 231 -9.91 -2.83 -53.30
C TYR A 231 -10.75 -4.09 -53.58
N ALA A 232 -10.12 -5.17 -54.06
CA ALA A 232 -10.83 -6.42 -54.39
C ALA A 232 -11.45 -7.08 -53.15
N THR A 233 -10.68 -7.23 -52.06
CA THR A 233 -11.16 -7.79 -50.79
C THR A 233 -12.25 -6.92 -50.19
N ARG A 234 -12.11 -5.60 -50.24
CA ARG A 234 -13.10 -4.64 -49.77
C ARG A 234 -14.46 -4.82 -50.46
N LEU A 235 -14.48 -5.00 -51.78
CA LEU A 235 -15.72 -5.25 -52.53
C LEU A 235 -16.39 -6.56 -52.10
N ILE A 236 -15.60 -7.65 -52.00
CA ILE A 236 -16.10 -8.97 -51.61
C ILE A 236 -16.67 -8.94 -50.18
N SER A 237 -15.90 -8.43 -49.22
CA SER A 237 -16.33 -8.31 -47.82
C SER A 237 -17.54 -7.39 -47.68
N GLY A 238 -17.58 -6.28 -48.41
CA GLY A 238 -18.72 -5.37 -48.43
C GLY A 238 -20.01 -6.06 -48.91
N MET A 239 -19.93 -6.84 -50.00
CA MET A 239 -21.07 -7.58 -50.54
C MET A 239 -21.55 -8.69 -49.57
N LEU A 240 -20.63 -9.43 -48.97
CA LEU A 240 -20.93 -10.48 -47.99
C LEU A 240 -21.64 -9.89 -46.76
N ILE A 241 -21.14 -8.79 -46.19
CA ILE A 241 -21.75 -8.17 -45.01
C ILE A 241 -23.13 -7.60 -45.34
N ASN A 242 -23.28 -6.95 -46.48
CA ASN A 242 -24.57 -6.40 -46.93
C ASN A 242 -25.65 -7.49 -47.12
N THR A 243 -25.26 -8.73 -47.42
CA THR A 243 -26.19 -9.86 -47.54
C THR A 243 -26.91 -10.18 -46.23
N PHE A 244 -26.32 -9.86 -45.07
CA PHE A 244 -26.97 -10.08 -43.77
C PHE A 244 -28.07 -9.07 -43.45
N ASN A 245 -28.14 -7.94 -44.17
CA ASN A 245 -29.09 -6.85 -43.97
C ASN A 245 -29.20 -6.42 -42.50
N GLU A 246 -28.06 -6.28 -41.82
CA GLU A 246 -27.99 -5.85 -40.43
C GLU A 246 -28.24 -4.33 -40.34
N PRO A 247 -29.10 -3.85 -39.43
CA PRO A 247 -29.39 -2.42 -39.29
C PRO A 247 -28.25 -1.68 -38.54
N LEU A 248 -28.14 -0.36 -38.76
CA LEU A 248 -27.15 0.49 -38.07
C LEU A 248 -27.41 0.60 -36.56
N PHE A 249 -28.68 0.50 -36.15
CA PHE A 249 -29.12 0.44 -34.75
C PHE A 249 -29.94 -0.82 -34.53
N LYS A 250 -29.81 -1.44 -33.36
CA LYS A 250 -30.44 -2.70 -33.00
C LYS A 250 -31.22 -2.58 -31.69
N ASN A 251 -32.33 -3.29 -31.61
CA ASN A 251 -33.00 -3.56 -30.34
C ASN A 251 -32.31 -4.75 -29.68
N LEU A 252 -31.74 -4.53 -28.50
CA LEU A 252 -31.08 -5.55 -27.68
C LEU A 252 -31.49 -5.35 -26.23
N THR A 253 -31.52 -6.41 -25.44
CA THR A 253 -31.66 -6.24 -23.99
C THR A 253 -30.38 -5.61 -23.41
N ALA A 254 -30.48 -4.98 -22.24
CA ALA A 254 -29.31 -4.43 -21.56
C ALA A 254 -28.22 -5.51 -21.33
N ALA A 255 -28.60 -6.71 -20.89
CA ALA A 255 -27.66 -7.82 -20.71
C ALA A 255 -27.07 -8.33 -22.02
N GLU A 256 -27.85 -8.39 -23.10
CA GLU A 256 -27.32 -8.75 -24.43
C GLU A 256 -26.26 -7.75 -24.89
N TYR A 257 -26.51 -6.45 -24.73
CA TYR A 257 -25.58 -5.41 -25.17
C TYR A 257 -24.28 -5.39 -24.36
N LEU A 258 -24.36 -5.60 -23.04
CA LEU A 258 -23.21 -5.63 -22.14
C LEU A 258 -22.44 -6.95 -22.19
N TRP A 259 -23.12 -8.08 -21.96
CA TRP A 259 -22.48 -9.39 -21.71
C TRP A 259 -22.50 -10.30 -22.93
N GLY A 260 -23.39 -10.05 -23.87
CA GLY A 260 -23.21 -10.41 -25.27
C GLY A 260 -24.34 -11.20 -25.91
N TYR A 261 -24.48 -11.03 -27.22
CA TYR A 261 -25.47 -11.68 -28.09
C TYR A 261 -24.79 -12.35 -29.29
N GLU A 262 -25.46 -13.29 -29.97
CA GLU A 262 -24.93 -13.86 -31.22
C GLU A 262 -25.02 -12.85 -32.37
N ASP A 263 -23.89 -12.53 -33.01
CA ASP A 263 -23.82 -11.57 -34.11
C ASP A 263 -23.37 -12.23 -35.42
N LYS A 264 -24.11 -11.95 -36.51
CA LYS A 264 -23.85 -12.55 -37.83
C LYS A 264 -22.54 -12.10 -38.44
N ILE A 265 -22.12 -10.85 -38.20
CA ILE A 265 -20.89 -10.27 -38.75
C ILE A 265 -19.67 -10.85 -38.02
N ILE A 266 -19.76 -11.01 -36.70
CA ILE A 266 -18.72 -11.67 -35.90
C ILE A 266 -18.56 -13.14 -36.31
N LYS A 267 -19.67 -13.84 -36.53
CA LYS A 267 -19.67 -15.23 -37.03
C LYS A 267 -18.99 -15.35 -38.40
N LEU A 268 -19.16 -14.36 -39.28
CA LEU A 268 -18.48 -14.32 -40.58
C LEU A 268 -16.95 -14.14 -40.41
N LYS A 269 -16.52 -13.20 -39.56
CA LYS A 269 -15.09 -12.94 -39.30
C LYS A 269 -14.35 -14.19 -38.82
N SER A 270 -15.02 -15.06 -38.06
CA SER A 270 -14.45 -16.29 -37.53
C SER A 270 -14.56 -17.52 -38.44
N LEU A 271 -15.02 -17.35 -39.70
CA LEU A 271 -15.28 -18.42 -40.67
C LEU A 271 -16.15 -19.57 -40.08
N GLY A 272 -17.00 -19.24 -39.10
CA GLY A 272 -17.86 -20.20 -38.40
C GLY A 272 -17.17 -21.11 -37.38
N LYS A 273 -15.85 -21.01 -37.16
CA LYS A 273 -15.09 -21.86 -36.21
C LYS A 273 -14.58 -21.15 -34.96
N GLY A 274 -14.81 -19.84 -34.82
CA GLY A 274 -14.32 -19.03 -33.68
C GLY A 274 -15.42 -18.28 -32.94
N LYS A 275 -15.09 -17.09 -32.40
CA LYS A 275 -16.02 -16.26 -31.63
C LYS A 275 -17.28 -15.94 -32.45
N ARG A 276 -18.44 -16.06 -31.81
CA ARG A 276 -19.78 -15.80 -32.40
C ARG A 276 -20.58 -14.74 -31.64
N ARG A 277 -20.12 -14.37 -30.45
CA ARG A 277 -20.80 -13.45 -29.55
C ARG A 277 -20.07 -12.11 -29.48
N PHE A 278 -20.83 -11.05 -29.30
CA PHE A 278 -20.33 -9.71 -29.04
C PHE A 278 -21.10 -9.11 -27.87
N GLY A 279 -20.39 -8.47 -26.96
CA GLY A 279 -20.92 -7.63 -25.89
C GLY A 279 -19.83 -6.66 -25.42
N LEU A 280 -20.21 -5.47 -24.98
CA LEU A 280 -19.27 -4.39 -24.64
C LEU A 280 -18.34 -4.74 -23.47
N LEU A 281 -18.85 -5.48 -22.49
CA LEU A 281 -18.13 -5.89 -21.28
C LEU A 281 -17.87 -7.40 -21.25
N MET A 282 -18.20 -8.13 -22.32
CA MET A 282 -18.06 -9.59 -22.39
C MET A 282 -16.62 -10.05 -22.11
N SER A 283 -15.61 -9.33 -22.59
CA SER A 283 -14.19 -9.66 -22.36
C SER A 283 -13.71 -9.36 -20.95
N ARG A 284 -14.49 -8.63 -20.15
CA ARG A 284 -14.16 -8.37 -18.75
C ARG A 284 -14.61 -9.48 -17.81
N ASN A 285 -15.49 -10.39 -18.25
CA ASN A 285 -16.00 -11.48 -17.41
C ASN A 285 -15.17 -12.75 -17.64
N GLY A 286 -14.66 -13.32 -16.55
CA GLY A 286 -13.68 -14.40 -16.58
C GLY A 286 -12.25 -13.87 -16.56
N THR A 287 -11.31 -14.74 -16.95
CA THR A 287 -9.87 -14.44 -16.96
C THR A 287 -9.54 -13.49 -18.11
N SER A 288 -8.85 -12.40 -17.80
CA SER A 288 -8.42 -11.40 -18.78
C SER A 288 -7.48 -12.00 -19.81
N VAL A 289 -7.67 -11.60 -21.07
CA VAL A 289 -6.71 -11.89 -22.15
C VAL A 289 -5.43 -11.09 -22.03
N ASP A 290 -5.43 -10.07 -21.17
CA ASP A 290 -4.27 -9.24 -20.90
C ASP A 290 -3.51 -9.71 -19.65
N SER A 291 -2.18 -9.78 -19.74
CA SER A 291 -1.30 -10.02 -18.59
C SER A 291 -0.62 -8.74 -18.13
N ILE A 292 -0.42 -8.62 -16.83
CA ILE A 292 0.18 -7.45 -16.19
C ILE A 292 1.33 -7.93 -15.34
N GLN A 293 2.45 -7.22 -15.39
CA GLN A 293 3.56 -7.39 -14.46
C GLN A 293 3.70 -6.14 -13.61
N VAL A 294 3.75 -6.30 -12.29
CA VAL A 294 3.90 -5.20 -11.32
C VAL A 294 5.07 -5.46 -10.38
N ASN A 295 5.69 -4.41 -9.87
CA ASN A 295 6.68 -4.51 -8.81
C ASN A 295 6.04 -4.95 -7.49
N THR A 296 6.68 -5.89 -6.80
CA THR A 296 6.20 -6.42 -5.51
C THR A 296 6.50 -5.48 -4.33
N GLY A 297 7.44 -4.55 -4.51
CA GLY A 297 7.95 -3.67 -3.45
C GLY A 297 9.02 -4.31 -2.56
N GLU A 298 9.46 -5.53 -2.89
CA GLU A 298 10.44 -6.28 -2.08
C GLU A 298 11.86 -5.68 -2.15
N ASP A 299 12.24 -5.13 -3.30
CA ASP A 299 13.50 -4.39 -3.45
C ASP A 299 13.38 -2.95 -2.95
N ASP A 300 12.29 -2.28 -3.33
CA ASP A 300 12.04 -0.88 -3.06
C ASP A 300 10.53 -0.63 -2.98
N ILE A 301 10.04 -0.33 -1.78
CA ILE A 301 8.62 -0.08 -1.52
C ILE A 301 8.07 1.14 -2.30
N THR A 302 8.93 2.07 -2.73
CA THR A 302 8.49 3.21 -3.55
C THR A 302 8.01 2.77 -4.93
N LYS A 303 8.47 1.61 -5.42
CA LYS A 303 8.05 1.02 -6.69
C LYS A 303 6.81 0.15 -6.57
N TYR A 304 6.34 -0.13 -5.36
CA TYR A 304 5.21 -1.00 -5.09
C TYR A 304 4.03 -0.71 -6.03
N SER A 305 3.46 -1.77 -6.63
CA SER A 305 2.30 -1.68 -7.53
C SER A 305 2.56 -0.93 -8.86
N THR A 306 3.81 -0.52 -9.14
CA THR A 306 4.17 0.08 -10.44
C THR A 306 4.22 -1.00 -11.52
N ILE A 307 3.53 -0.76 -12.64
CA ILE A 307 3.48 -1.66 -13.78
C ILE A 307 4.79 -1.60 -14.55
N THR A 308 5.40 -2.77 -14.80
CA THR A 308 6.64 -2.91 -15.56
C THR A 308 6.42 -3.50 -16.95
N GLN A 309 5.39 -4.32 -17.12
CA GLN A 309 5.01 -4.90 -18.42
C GLN A 309 3.51 -5.03 -18.56
N PHE A 310 3.02 -4.81 -19.78
CA PHE A 310 1.67 -5.09 -20.21
C PHE A 310 1.74 -6.04 -21.42
N ASN A 311 1.13 -7.22 -21.31
CA ASN A 311 1.21 -8.28 -22.32
C ASN A 311 2.65 -8.68 -22.69
N GLY A 312 3.56 -8.66 -21.70
CA GLY A 312 4.98 -8.97 -21.89
C GLY A 312 5.79 -7.84 -22.55
N MET A 313 5.16 -6.70 -22.86
CA MET A 313 5.83 -5.54 -23.43
C MET A 313 6.09 -4.49 -22.35
N PRO A 314 7.33 -3.95 -22.24
CA PRO A 314 7.67 -2.91 -21.27
C PRO A 314 7.17 -1.51 -21.67
N GLN A 315 6.58 -1.40 -22.87
CA GLN A 315 6.10 -0.17 -23.45
C GLN A 315 5.00 -0.52 -24.47
N LEU A 316 4.03 0.38 -24.65
CA LEU A 316 3.00 0.24 -25.68
C LEU A 316 3.56 0.56 -27.07
N ASP A 317 2.83 0.16 -28.09
CA ASP A 317 3.10 0.46 -29.50
C ASP A 317 1.91 1.14 -30.20
N TYR A 318 0.96 1.65 -29.41
CA TYR A 318 -0.26 2.27 -29.92
C TYR A 318 -0.04 3.74 -30.32
N TRP A 319 0.70 4.48 -29.52
CA TRP A 319 0.87 5.93 -29.63
C TRP A 319 2.17 6.29 -30.35
N GLU A 320 2.34 7.57 -30.67
CA GLU A 320 3.60 8.04 -31.25
C GLU A 320 4.58 8.44 -30.15
N GLY A 321 5.87 8.24 -30.37
CA GLY A 321 6.90 8.63 -29.41
C GLY A 321 6.94 7.77 -28.16
N GLU A 322 7.98 8.01 -27.35
CA GLU A 322 8.27 7.16 -26.19
C GLU A 322 7.29 7.44 -25.04
N GLU A 323 7.10 8.72 -24.70
CA GLU A 323 6.36 9.16 -23.52
C GLU A 323 4.89 8.71 -23.51
N CYS A 324 4.17 8.85 -24.61
CA CYS A 324 2.76 8.44 -24.68
C CYS A 324 2.58 6.91 -24.56
N ASN A 325 3.60 6.14 -24.92
CA ASN A 325 3.60 4.69 -24.86
C ASN A 325 4.10 4.13 -23.53
N ARG A 326 4.59 4.97 -22.62
CA ARG A 326 5.06 4.55 -21.30
C ARG A 326 3.91 3.95 -20.49
N ILE A 327 4.19 2.84 -19.81
CA ILE A 327 3.25 2.08 -18.96
C ILE A 327 3.57 2.16 -17.46
N ASP A 328 4.63 2.86 -17.11
CA ASP A 328 5.23 2.96 -15.77
C ASP A 328 4.39 3.75 -14.75
N GLY A 329 3.06 3.63 -14.83
CA GLY A 329 2.13 4.05 -13.79
C GLY A 329 1.87 2.95 -12.77
N VAL A 330 1.23 3.32 -11.67
CA VAL A 330 0.78 2.37 -10.65
C VAL A 330 -0.56 1.74 -11.04
N ASP A 331 -0.80 0.52 -10.55
CA ASP A 331 -2.13 -0.08 -10.59
C ASP A 331 -3.09 0.76 -9.73
N PRO A 332 -4.27 1.17 -10.25
CA PRO A 332 -5.18 2.09 -9.55
C PRO A 332 -5.85 1.47 -8.31
N SER A 333 -5.66 0.17 -8.03
CA SER A 333 -6.19 -0.48 -6.82
C SER A 333 -5.32 -0.29 -5.59
N MET A 334 -4.03 0.03 -5.75
CA MET A 334 -3.09 0.09 -4.64
C MET A 334 -1.91 1.01 -4.96
N PHE A 335 -1.64 1.96 -4.06
CA PHE A 335 -0.60 2.96 -4.17
C PHE A 335 0.45 2.76 -3.08
N SER A 336 1.71 3.05 -3.36
CA SER A 336 2.74 3.12 -2.32
C SER A 336 2.45 4.31 -1.39
N PRO A 337 2.38 4.15 -0.05
CA PRO A 337 2.16 5.28 0.85
C PRO A 337 3.25 6.36 0.73
N ASN A 338 4.49 5.99 0.42
CA ASN A 338 5.58 6.93 0.18
C ASN A 338 5.30 7.87 -1.00
N LEU A 339 4.65 7.36 -2.05
CA LEU A 339 4.26 8.15 -3.22
C LEU A 339 3.22 9.23 -2.86
N LEU A 340 2.40 8.97 -1.83
CA LEU A 340 1.32 9.87 -1.43
C LEU A 340 1.76 10.97 -0.46
N GLN A 341 2.90 10.80 0.24
CA GLN A 341 3.36 11.74 1.28
C GLN A 341 3.65 13.13 0.73
N THR A 342 4.20 13.22 -0.48
CA THR A 342 4.57 14.49 -1.10
C THR A 342 3.38 15.25 -1.68
N ARG A 343 2.20 14.60 -1.82
CA ARG A 343 1.00 15.13 -2.47
C ARG A 343 1.25 15.54 -3.94
N ASP A 344 2.24 14.92 -4.58
CA ASP A 344 2.54 15.11 -5.99
C ASP A 344 1.57 14.36 -6.92
N THR A 345 1.58 14.68 -8.21
CA THR A 345 0.81 13.95 -9.21
C THR A 345 1.25 12.48 -9.28
N VAL A 346 0.28 11.59 -9.10
CA VAL A 346 0.48 10.14 -9.28
C VAL A 346 -0.01 9.71 -10.65
N HIS A 347 0.71 8.81 -11.31
CA HIS A 347 0.33 8.32 -12.63
C HIS A 347 -0.23 6.91 -12.51
N VAL A 348 -1.45 6.69 -12.99
CA VAL A 348 -2.10 5.37 -13.00
C VAL A 348 -2.19 4.85 -14.42
N PHE A 349 -1.99 3.55 -14.62
CA PHE A 349 -2.21 2.93 -15.92
C PHE A 349 -3.65 2.44 -16.02
N LEU A 350 -4.41 2.97 -16.99
CA LEU A 350 -5.79 2.57 -17.22
C LEU A 350 -5.88 1.76 -18.50
N GLN A 351 -6.06 0.44 -18.36
CA GLN A 351 -6.18 -0.50 -19.48
C GLN A 351 -7.28 -0.09 -20.48
N VAL A 352 -8.41 0.43 -19.98
CA VAL A 352 -9.54 0.89 -20.82
C VAL A 352 -9.21 2.12 -21.68
N LEU A 353 -8.20 2.90 -21.27
CA LEU A 353 -7.72 4.06 -22.03
C LEU A 353 -6.43 3.75 -22.81
N CYS A 354 -5.82 2.59 -22.52
CA CYS A 354 -4.59 2.12 -23.14
C CYS A 354 -3.44 3.14 -23.02
N ARG A 355 -3.37 3.83 -21.88
CA ARG A 355 -2.33 4.81 -21.56
C ARG A 355 -2.26 5.00 -20.04
N LYS A 356 -1.15 5.58 -19.59
CA LYS A 356 -1.10 6.18 -18.26
C LYS A 356 -1.84 7.52 -18.22
N VAL A 357 -2.45 7.81 -17.07
CA VAL A 357 -3.25 9.00 -16.78
C VAL A 357 -2.78 9.61 -15.47
N PRO A 358 -2.55 10.93 -15.41
CA PRO A 358 -2.21 11.62 -14.17
C PRO A 358 -3.44 11.74 -13.26
N LEU A 359 -3.22 11.63 -11.95
CA LEU A 359 -4.14 12.02 -10.90
C LEU A 359 -3.44 13.06 -10.03
N ASN A 360 -4.03 14.26 -9.95
CA ASN A 360 -3.51 15.35 -9.15
C ASN A 360 -4.15 15.34 -7.78
N PHE A 361 -3.35 15.61 -6.73
CA PHE A 361 -3.88 15.87 -5.41
C PHE A 361 -4.80 17.08 -5.46
N GLU A 362 -6.03 16.93 -4.95
CA GLU A 362 -7.00 18.02 -4.85
C GLU A 362 -7.02 18.58 -3.42
N LYS A 363 -7.28 17.71 -2.44
CA LYS A 363 -7.47 18.09 -1.03
C LYS A 363 -7.49 16.88 -0.10
N GLU A 364 -7.39 17.15 1.19
CA GLU A 364 -7.76 16.22 2.25
C GLU A 364 -9.27 16.25 2.50
N VAL A 365 -9.86 15.09 2.75
CA VAL A 365 -11.29 14.93 3.04
C VAL A 365 -11.43 13.93 4.18
N THR A 366 -12.34 14.16 5.11
CA THR A 366 -12.73 13.17 6.12
C THR A 366 -13.97 12.43 5.61
N ILE A 367 -13.90 11.10 5.54
CA ILE A 367 -15.00 10.23 5.11
C ILE A 367 -15.39 9.27 6.23
N TYR A 368 -16.63 8.79 6.21
CA TYR A 368 -17.18 7.92 7.26
C TYR A 368 -16.99 8.53 8.66
N ASP A 369 -17.19 9.84 8.75
CA ASP A 369 -17.09 10.73 9.92
C ASP A 369 -15.73 10.82 10.64
N ASP A 370 -14.81 9.88 10.42
CA ASP A 370 -13.55 9.82 11.19
C ASP A 370 -12.29 9.41 10.39
N ILE A 371 -12.38 9.12 9.10
CA ILE A 371 -11.22 8.63 8.33
C ILE A 371 -10.72 9.71 7.37
N ASP A 372 -9.53 10.24 7.64
CA ASP A 372 -8.87 11.21 6.77
C ASP A 372 -8.24 10.53 5.55
N VAL A 373 -8.61 11.02 4.36
CA VAL A 373 -8.19 10.51 3.06
C VAL A 373 -7.67 11.62 2.17
N LEU A 374 -6.80 11.25 1.24
CA LEU A 374 -6.26 12.13 0.21
C LEU A 374 -7.09 11.99 -1.06
N ARG A 375 -7.79 13.06 -1.45
CA ARG A 375 -8.53 13.10 -2.71
C ARG A 375 -7.60 13.41 -3.87
N TYR A 376 -7.49 12.47 -4.80
CA TYR A 376 -6.82 12.62 -6.07
C TYR A 376 -7.85 12.65 -7.20
N ARG A 377 -7.68 13.55 -8.17
CA ARG A 377 -8.61 13.72 -9.30
C ARG A 377 -7.87 13.69 -10.63
N THR A 378 -8.49 13.10 -11.64
CA THR A 378 -8.01 13.24 -13.02
C THR A 378 -8.12 14.71 -13.46
N PRO A 379 -7.08 15.32 -14.05
CA PRO A 379 -7.15 16.66 -14.62
C PRO A 379 -8.25 16.77 -15.68
N MET A 380 -8.90 17.93 -15.75
CA MET A 380 -9.99 18.17 -16.73
C MET A 380 -9.47 18.23 -18.16
N ASP A 381 -8.21 18.61 -18.35
CA ASP A 381 -7.53 18.77 -19.63
C ASP A 381 -6.86 17.47 -20.13
N VAL A 382 -7.11 16.33 -19.47
CA VAL A 382 -6.49 15.04 -19.79
C VAL A 382 -6.82 14.55 -21.21
N PHE A 383 -7.99 14.92 -21.73
CA PHE A 383 -8.48 14.56 -23.06
C PHE A 383 -8.52 15.76 -24.02
N ASP A 384 -7.88 16.87 -23.67
CA ASP A 384 -7.90 18.08 -24.48
C ASP A 384 -7.02 17.94 -25.73
N HIS A 385 -7.41 18.68 -26.76
CA HIS A 385 -6.66 18.78 -28.00
C HIS A 385 -5.24 19.32 -27.73
N PRO A 386 -4.21 18.93 -28.50
CA PRO A 386 -2.83 19.37 -28.25
C PRO A 386 -2.59 20.88 -28.29
N SER A 387 -3.50 21.66 -28.91
CA SER A 387 -3.44 23.13 -28.86
C SER A 387 -3.74 23.70 -27.48
N GLU A 388 -4.49 22.98 -26.66
CA GLU A 388 -4.86 23.34 -25.29
C GLU A 388 -3.94 22.65 -24.28
N ASN A 389 -3.65 21.35 -24.51
CA ASN A 389 -2.70 20.57 -23.72
C ASN A 389 -1.60 19.96 -24.60
N PRO A 390 -0.44 20.64 -24.78
CA PRO A 390 0.66 20.16 -25.63
C PRO A 390 1.21 18.78 -25.25
N ALA A 391 1.04 18.32 -24.01
CA ALA A 391 1.45 16.97 -23.62
C ALA A 391 0.65 15.88 -24.35
N ASN A 392 -0.54 16.19 -24.86
CA ASN A 392 -1.37 15.24 -25.59
C ASN A 392 -0.99 15.07 -27.07
N GLN A 393 0.03 15.80 -27.55
CA GLN A 393 0.46 15.83 -28.95
C GLN A 393 0.71 14.41 -29.52
N CYS A 394 1.33 13.52 -28.76
CA CYS A 394 1.63 12.15 -29.21
C CYS A 394 0.43 11.19 -29.25
N TYR A 395 -0.69 11.51 -28.58
CA TYR A 395 -1.94 10.75 -28.73
C TYR A 395 -2.68 11.08 -30.04
N CYS A 396 -2.27 12.16 -30.70
CA CYS A 396 -2.91 12.68 -31.91
C CYS A 396 -2.16 12.34 -33.21
N HIS A 397 -0.83 12.39 -33.22
CA HIS A 397 -0.06 12.32 -34.47
C HIS A 397 -0.22 11.01 -35.28
N ASN A 398 -0.49 9.90 -34.61
CA ASN A 398 -0.74 8.60 -35.25
C ASN A 398 -2.15 8.46 -35.89
N THR A 399 -2.89 9.56 -36.02
CA THR A 399 -4.26 9.58 -36.55
C THR A 399 -4.36 10.49 -37.77
N GLU A 400 -5.20 10.13 -38.75
CA GLU A 400 -5.44 10.97 -39.94
C GLU A 400 -6.01 12.36 -39.58
N ARG A 401 -6.67 12.46 -38.42
CA ARG A 401 -7.29 13.67 -37.90
C ARG A 401 -7.27 13.66 -36.38
N CYS A 402 -6.75 14.74 -35.79
CA CYS A 402 -6.92 15.01 -34.37
C CYS A 402 -8.40 15.26 -34.05
N LEU A 403 -8.87 14.65 -32.97
CA LEU A 403 -10.25 14.83 -32.52
C LEU A 403 -10.40 16.14 -31.74
N PRO A 404 -11.62 16.70 -31.65
CA PRO A 404 -11.92 17.76 -30.71
C PRO A 404 -11.60 17.35 -29.26
N SER A 405 -11.37 18.33 -28.39
CA SER A 405 -11.13 18.12 -26.95
C SER A 405 -12.25 17.29 -26.31
N GLY A 406 -11.89 16.39 -25.40
CA GLY A 406 -12.80 15.55 -24.62
C GLY A 406 -12.93 14.09 -25.05
N VAL A 407 -12.25 13.68 -26.13
CA VAL A 407 -12.25 12.28 -26.61
C VAL A 407 -10.84 11.84 -27.00
N ILE A 408 -10.52 10.58 -26.75
CA ILE A 408 -9.23 9.97 -27.16
C ILE A 408 -9.46 8.85 -28.18
N ASN A 409 -8.56 8.71 -29.15
CA ASN A 409 -8.65 7.64 -30.16
C ASN A 409 -7.98 6.35 -29.67
N ALA A 410 -8.75 5.41 -29.11
CA ALA A 410 -8.23 4.13 -28.63
C ALA A 410 -8.28 3.00 -29.69
N THR A 411 -8.47 3.34 -30.98
CA THR A 411 -8.77 2.37 -32.05
C THR A 411 -7.76 1.21 -32.13
N LYS A 412 -6.44 1.51 -32.05
CA LYS A 412 -5.39 0.50 -32.14
C LYS A 412 -5.44 -0.54 -31.00
N CYS A 413 -5.70 -0.06 -29.78
CA CYS A 413 -5.78 -0.92 -28.59
C CYS A 413 -6.99 -1.86 -28.63
N TYR A 414 -8.09 -1.43 -29.27
CA TYR A 414 -9.30 -2.23 -29.45
C TYR A 414 -9.32 -3.06 -30.75
N GLY A 415 -8.14 -3.45 -31.24
CA GLY A 415 -8.00 -4.31 -32.42
C GLY A 415 -8.62 -3.70 -33.67
N ASP A 416 -8.36 -2.41 -33.90
CA ASP A 416 -8.84 -1.55 -34.98
C ASP A 416 -10.34 -1.21 -34.97
N SER A 417 -11.07 -1.57 -33.91
CA SER A 417 -12.43 -1.09 -33.69
C SER A 417 -12.41 0.41 -33.36
N PRO A 418 -13.26 1.25 -33.98
CA PRO A 418 -13.22 2.71 -33.84
C PRO A 418 -13.80 3.18 -32.50
N ILE A 419 -13.12 2.83 -31.40
CA ILE A 419 -13.53 3.14 -30.01
C ILE A 419 -12.85 4.41 -29.53
N PHE A 420 -13.66 5.29 -28.94
CA PHE A 420 -13.23 6.61 -28.50
C PHE A 420 -13.66 6.86 -27.05
N PRO A 421 -12.80 6.59 -26.06
CA PRO A 421 -13.11 6.90 -24.67
C PRO A 421 -13.25 8.40 -24.40
N SER A 422 -14.07 8.75 -23.42
CA SER A 422 -14.25 10.11 -22.89
C SER A 422 -14.63 10.08 -21.40
N PHE A 423 -14.79 11.24 -20.77
CA PHE A 423 -15.60 11.33 -19.57
C PHE A 423 -17.10 11.11 -19.89
N PRO A 424 -17.90 10.68 -18.90
CA PRO A 424 -19.36 10.57 -19.05
C PRO A 424 -20.01 11.87 -19.54
N HIS A 425 -21.01 11.71 -20.40
CA HIS A 425 -21.71 12.79 -21.09
C HIS A 425 -20.79 13.76 -21.83
N PHE A 426 -19.60 13.31 -22.26
CA PHE A 426 -18.57 14.16 -22.84
C PHE A 426 -18.21 15.35 -21.95
N PHE A 427 -18.23 15.16 -20.62
CA PHE A 427 -17.76 16.15 -19.67
C PHE A 427 -16.34 16.61 -20.02
N SER A 428 -16.05 17.90 -19.84
CA SER A 428 -14.87 18.65 -20.33
C SER A 428 -14.69 18.71 -21.87
N GLY A 429 -15.52 18.02 -22.66
CA GLY A 429 -15.37 17.98 -24.11
C GLY A 429 -16.00 19.14 -24.87
N ASP A 430 -15.51 19.34 -26.10
CA ASP A 430 -16.02 20.34 -27.04
C ASP A 430 -17.52 20.06 -27.35
N PRO A 431 -18.41 21.06 -27.22
CA PRO A 431 -19.83 20.94 -27.58
C PRO A 431 -20.11 20.37 -28.97
N VAL A 432 -19.17 20.49 -29.92
CA VAL A 432 -19.29 19.89 -31.25
C VAL A 432 -19.52 18.38 -31.20
N LEU A 433 -19.01 17.70 -30.17
CA LEU A 433 -19.15 16.25 -29.97
C LEU A 433 -20.58 15.83 -29.68
N TYR A 434 -21.36 16.67 -29.00
CA TYR A 434 -22.68 16.30 -28.50
C TYR A 434 -23.82 17.24 -28.89
N LYS A 435 -23.57 18.32 -29.64
CA LYS A 435 -24.59 19.27 -30.10
C LYS A 435 -25.76 18.63 -30.86
N ILE A 436 -25.51 17.50 -31.52
CA ILE A 436 -26.51 16.76 -32.31
C ILE A 436 -27.45 15.93 -31.42
N PHE A 437 -27.06 15.70 -30.17
CA PHE A 437 -27.80 14.91 -29.21
C PHE A 437 -28.62 15.81 -28.29
N ASP A 438 -29.85 15.39 -28.01
CA ASP A 438 -30.70 15.94 -26.97
C ASP A 438 -30.77 14.92 -25.83
N GLY A 439 -30.21 15.24 -24.67
CA GLY A 439 -30.09 14.33 -23.51
C GLY A 439 -28.67 14.15 -22.97
N ILE A 440 -27.64 14.60 -23.69
CA ILE A 440 -26.28 14.68 -23.15
C ILE A 440 -26.14 15.92 -22.27
N LYS A 441 -25.79 15.74 -20.99
CA LYS A 441 -25.69 16.82 -20.01
C LYS A 441 -24.37 16.69 -19.24
N PRO A 442 -23.28 17.36 -19.66
CA PRO A 442 -22.05 17.44 -18.88
C PRO A 442 -22.32 17.99 -17.47
N ASP A 443 -21.77 17.34 -16.45
CA ASP A 443 -21.94 17.72 -15.04
C ASP A 443 -20.68 17.28 -14.27
N ALA A 444 -20.03 18.23 -13.59
CA ALA A 444 -18.77 17.96 -12.93
C ALA A 444 -18.94 17.03 -11.71
N GLU A 445 -20.03 17.15 -10.96
CA GLU A 445 -20.24 16.35 -9.75
C GLU A 445 -20.48 14.88 -10.10
N LEU A 446 -21.25 14.65 -11.16
CA LEU A 446 -21.62 13.31 -11.62
C LEU A 446 -20.55 12.65 -12.50
N HIS A 447 -19.79 13.42 -13.28
CA HIS A 447 -18.98 12.85 -14.38
C HIS A 447 -17.46 12.98 -14.19
N GLN A 448 -16.97 13.63 -13.13
CA GLN A 448 -15.53 13.65 -12.84
C GLN A 448 -15.01 12.32 -12.28
N THR A 449 -13.76 11.95 -12.58
CA THR A 449 -13.11 10.78 -11.97
C THR A 449 -12.22 11.22 -10.81
N TYR A 450 -12.41 10.62 -9.63
CA TYR A 450 -11.60 10.87 -8.45
C TYR A 450 -11.45 9.61 -7.58
N ALA A 451 -10.40 9.58 -6.77
CA ALA A 451 -10.10 8.53 -5.82
C ALA A 451 -9.76 9.14 -4.46
N ASP A 452 -10.38 8.63 -3.40
CA ASP A 452 -10.09 9.00 -2.02
C ASP A 452 -9.22 7.91 -1.42
N ILE A 453 -7.92 8.19 -1.32
CA ILE A 453 -6.88 7.21 -1.01
C ILE A 453 -6.49 7.32 0.46
N HIS A 454 -6.43 6.17 1.16
CA HIS A 454 -5.95 6.12 2.53
C HIS A 454 -4.45 6.49 2.55
N PRO A 455 -4.01 7.54 3.28
CA PRO A 455 -2.63 8.01 3.23
C PRO A 455 -1.61 6.97 3.70
N ARG A 456 -1.97 6.22 4.75
CA ARG A 456 -1.10 5.21 5.37
C ARG A 456 -1.11 3.83 4.69
N PHE A 457 -2.26 3.36 4.21
CA PHE A 457 -2.39 2.02 3.61
C PHE A 457 -2.34 2.05 2.07
N GLY A 458 -2.55 3.20 1.45
CA GLY A 458 -2.38 3.39 0.01
C GLY A 458 -3.48 2.83 -0.87
N PHE A 459 -4.56 2.26 -0.34
CA PHE A 459 -5.71 1.82 -1.15
C PHE A 459 -6.81 2.89 -1.23
N PRO A 460 -7.55 2.99 -2.36
CA PRO A 460 -8.75 3.80 -2.45
C PRO A 460 -9.88 3.26 -1.55
N ILE A 461 -10.39 4.09 -0.64
CA ILE A 461 -11.52 3.74 0.25
C ILE A 461 -12.85 4.20 -0.37
N SER A 462 -12.83 5.35 -1.00
CA SER A 462 -13.98 5.94 -1.69
C SER A 462 -13.54 6.56 -3.01
N GLY A 463 -14.51 7.02 -3.78
CA GLY A 463 -14.29 7.59 -5.10
C GLY A 463 -15.04 6.86 -6.20
N ALA A 464 -14.83 7.37 -7.41
CA ALA A 464 -15.52 6.91 -8.60
C ALA A 464 -14.59 6.99 -9.80
N SER A 465 -14.28 5.83 -10.36
CA SER A 465 -13.59 5.70 -11.65
C SER A 465 -14.63 5.68 -12.76
N ARG A 466 -14.68 6.74 -13.57
CA ARG A 466 -15.72 6.96 -14.57
C ARG A 466 -15.13 7.07 -15.97
N VAL A 467 -15.63 6.25 -16.88
CA VAL A 467 -15.22 6.25 -18.29
C VAL A 467 -16.43 6.01 -19.18
N GLN A 468 -16.57 6.82 -20.22
CA GLN A 468 -17.52 6.62 -21.29
C GLN A 468 -16.86 5.98 -22.50
N ILE A 469 -17.57 5.04 -23.12
CA ILE A 469 -17.16 4.34 -24.32
C ILE A 469 -18.03 4.84 -25.47
N ASN A 470 -17.39 5.37 -26.50
CA ASN A 470 -18.05 5.84 -27.71
C ASN A 470 -17.53 5.09 -28.94
N ILE A 471 -18.28 5.14 -30.04
CA ILE A 471 -17.87 4.63 -31.34
C ILE A 471 -17.99 5.69 -32.42
N MET A 472 -17.02 5.79 -33.32
CA MET A 472 -17.13 6.72 -34.44
C MET A 472 -17.72 6.04 -35.67
N LEU A 473 -18.68 6.72 -36.28
CA LEU A 473 -19.24 6.34 -37.57
C LEU A 473 -18.35 6.85 -38.72
N ASP A 474 -17.81 5.92 -39.50
CA ASP A 474 -17.15 6.21 -40.77
C ASP A 474 -18.08 5.90 -41.94
N LYS A 475 -18.39 6.90 -42.77
CA LYS A 475 -19.23 6.76 -43.96
C LYS A 475 -18.50 5.98 -45.04
N THR A 476 -18.65 4.66 -44.96
CA THR A 476 -18.18 3.73 -45.98
C THR A 476 -19.32 3.37 -46.93
N PRO A 477 -19.03 2.85 -48.14
CA PRO A 477 -20.05 2.28 -49.02
C PRO A 477 -20.92 1.21 -48.35
N LEU A 478 -20.41 0.54 -47.30
CA LEU A 478 -21.16 -0.44 -46.51
C LEU A 478 -22.31 0.22 -45.73
N LEU A 479 -22.09 1.42 -45.18
CA LEU A 479 -23.06 2.13 -44.34
C LEU A 479 -23.83 3.22 -45.08
N LYS A 480 -23.55 3.43 -46.38
CA LYS A 480 -24.07 4.53 -47.19
C LYS A 480 -25.60 4.63 -47.06
N ASN A 481 -26.31 3.51 -47.21
CA ASN A 481 -27.78 3.53 -47.26
C ASN A 481 -28.48 3.59 -45.89
N GLN A 482 -27.75 3.57 -44.76
CA GLN A 482 -28.34 3.48 -43.42
C GLN A 482 -28.03 4.69 -42.53
N GLY A 483 -27.03 5.51 -42.89
CA GLY A 483 -26.53 6.61 -42.07
C GLY A 483 -26.36 7.93 -42.82
N ASP A 484 -27.07 8.13 -43.94
CA ASP A 484 -26.87 9.27 -44.84
C ASP A 484 -26.97 10.64 -44.14
N ARG A 485 -27.87 10.78 -43.16
CA ARG A 485 -28.05 12.03 -42.42
C ARG A 485 -27.00 12.27 -41.33
N LEU A 486 -26.37 11.23 -40.79
CA LEU A 486 -25.28 11.41 -39.81
C LEU A 486 -24.08 12.03 -40.51
N GLU A 487 -23.27 12.86 -39.85
CA GLU A 487 -22.05 13.37 -40.48
C GLU A 487 -20.95 12.30 -40.47
N ASN A 488 -20.03 12.36 -41.44
CA ASN A 488 -18.87 11.45 -41.39
C ASN A 488 -17.98 11.81 -40.19
N GLY A 489 -17.62 10.83 -39.37
CA GLY A 489 -16.88 11.05 -38.13
C GLY A 489 -17.77 11.38 -36.92
N THR A 490 -19.08 11.20 -37.02
CA THR A 490 -19.99 11.34 -35.87
C THR A 490 -19.62 10.33 -34.79
N ILE A 491 -19.40 10.80 -33.55
CA ILE A 491 -19.12 9.95 -32.39
C ILE A 491 -20.45 9.64 -31.69
N LEU A 492 -20.82 8.36 -31.68
CA LEU A 492 -22.02 7.83 -31.05
C LEU A 492 -21.66 7.29 -29.66
N PRO A 493 -22.20 7.86 -28.57
CA PRO A 493 -22.00 7.31 -27.24
C PRO A 493 -22.71 5.95 -27.07
N LEU A 494 -22.04 4.97 -26.47
CA LEU A 494 -22.58 3.61 -26.30
C LEU A 494 -23.02 3.36 -24.87
N MET A 495 -22.09 3.55 -23.94
CA MET A 495 -22.31 3.40 -22.52
C MET A 495 -21.26 4.19 -21.76
N TRP A 496 -21.51 4.44 -20.48
CA TRP A 496 -20.45 4.77 -19.53
C TRP A 496 -20.51 3.85 -18.32
N ILE A 497 -19.38 3.70 -17.67
CA ILE A 497 -19.23 2.89 -16.47
C ILE A 497 -18.71 3.75 -15.33
N GLU A 498 -19.18 3.44 -14.14
CA GLU A 498 -18.63 3.89 -12.87
C GLU A 498 -18.20 2.67 -12.07
N ILE A 499 -16.96 2.67 -11.60
CA ILE A 499 -16.48 1.71 -10.61
C ILE A 499 -16.31 2.45 -9.30
N THR A 500 -17.05 2.03 -8.27
CA THR A 500 -16.94 2.56 -6.90
C THR A 500 -16.52 1.46 -5.94
N SER A 501 -16.13 1.84 -4.72
CA SER A 501 -16.05 0.89 -3.62
C SER A 501 -17.41 0.23 -3.37
N GLY A 502 -17.36 -0.96 -2.78
CA GLY A 502 -18.52 -1.69 -2.32
C GLY A 502 -19.21 -1.00 -1.14
N ASP A 503 -20.37 -1.54 -0.77
CA ASP A 503 -21.00 -1.19 0.49
C ASP A 503 -20.21 -1.88 1.61
N PHE A 504 -19.25 -1.18 2.19
CA PHE A 504 -18.54 -1.68 3.36
C PHE A 504 -19.52 -1.80 4.54
N SER A 505 -19.52 -2.97 5.19
CA SER A 505 -20.29 -3.15 6.41
C SER A 505 -19.72 -2.28 7.53
N GLU A 506 -20.54 -1.97 8.53
CA GLU A 506 -20.11 -1.27 9.75
C GLU A 506 -18.91 -1.96 10.42
N GLU A 507 -18.84 -3.30 10.33
CA GLU A 507 -17.70 -4.07 10.84
C GLU A 507 -16.39 -3.74 10.10
N ILE A 508 -16.45 -3.61 8.76
CA ILE A 508 -15.28 -3.26 7.94
C ILE A 508 -14.86 -1.81 8.22
N LEU A 509 -15.82 -0.89 8.27
CA LEU A 509 -15.55 0.50 8.58
C LEU A 509 -14.95 0.64 9.97
N HIS A 510 -15.48 -0.07 10.96
CA HIS A 510 -14.93 -0.12 12.31
C HIS A 510 -13.53 -0.75 12.33
N MET A 511 -13.28 -1.84 11.59
CA MET A 511 -11.96 -2.45 11.50
C MET A 511 -10.95 -1.49 10.87
N LEU A 512 -11.35 -0.75 9.83
CA LEU A 512 -10.54 0.26 9.16
C LEU A 512 -10.25 1.44 10.09
N TYR A 513 -11.26 1.95 10.80
CA TYR A 513 -11.11 2.98 11.82
C TYR A 513 -10.12 2.52 12.90
N VAL A 514 -10.37 1.38 13.54
CA VAL A 514 -9.50 0.85 14.59
C VAL A 514 -8.09 0.65 14.08
N SER A 515 -7.90 0.07 12.89
CA SER A 515 -6.57 -0.13 12.32
C SER A 515 -5.85 1.19 12.06
N THR A 516 -6.56 2.24 11.65
CA THR A 516 -5.98 3.56 11.41
C THR A 516 -5.54 4.21 12.73
N PHE A 517 -6.47 4.38 13.67
CA PHE A 517 -6.22 5.08 14.92
C PHE A 517 -5.34 4.29 15.89
N TYR A 518 -5.48 2.97 15.95
CA TYR A 518 -4.69 2.14 16.87
C TYR A 518 -3.22 2.09 16.47
N LEU A 519 -2.92 2.05 15.17
CA LEU A 519 -1.54 2.10 14.70
C LEU A 519 -0.90 3.46 14.99
N ASP A 520 -1.62 4.56 14.75
CA ASP A 520 -1.14 5.91 15.12
C ASP A 520 -0.97 6.04 16.64
N ALA A 521 -1.92 5.52 17.43
CA ALA A 521 -1.84 5.52 18.88
C ALA A 521 -0.63 4.71 19.38
N ILE A 522 -0.35 3.53 18.80
CA ILE A 522 0.87 2.76 19.11
C ILE A 522 2.11 3.58 18.78
N GLN A 523 2.17 4.19 17.60
CA GLN A 523 3.32 4.98 17.19
C GLN A 523 3.58 6.14 18.16
N GLN A 524 2.54 6.88 18.51
CA GLN A 524 2.63 7.99 19.46
C GLN A 524 2.96 7.51 20.87
N SER A 525 2.37 6.39 21.31
CA SER A 525 2.65 5.78 22.60
C SER A 525 4.10 5.31 22.71
N LEU A 526 4.66 4.72 21.64
CA LEU A 526 6.07 4.35 21.58
C LEU A 526 6.97 5.59 21.56
N LYS A 527 6.64 6.62 20.78
CA LYS A 527 7.40 7.88 20.71
C LYS A 527 7.46 8.60 22.05
N TYR A 528 6.31 8.88 22.66
CA TYR A 528 6.25 9.64 23.91
C TYR A 528 6.53 8.77 25.14
N GLY A 529 6.17 7.49 25.10
CA GLY A 529 6.43 6.54 26.18
C GLY A 529 7.92 6.27 26.37
N THR A 530 8.67 6.02 25.27
CA THR A 530 10.14 5.86 25.36
C THR A 530 10.83 7.13 25.86
N LEU A 531 10.37 8.30 25.41
CA LEU A 531 10.84 9.60 25.93
C LEU A 531 10.59 9.72 27.44
N LEU A 532 9.36 9.48 27.90
CA LEU A 532 9.00 9.58 29.32
C LEU A 532 9.80 8.59 30.18
N ILE A 533 9.94 7.34 29.75
CA ILE A 533 10.73 6.32 30.45
C ILE A 533 12.22 6.74 30.50
N SER A 534 12.75 7.33 29.42
CA SER A 534 14.14 7.79 29.40
C SER A 534 14.39 8.94 30.40
N VAL A 535 13.50 9.93 30.47
CA VAL A 535 13.62 11.07 31.38
C VAL A 535 13.42 10.65 32.84
N THR A 536 12.45 9.79 33.10
CA THR A 536 12.17 9.29 34.46
C THR A 536 13.28 8.38 34.97
N SER A 537 13.75 7.42 34.16
CA SER A 537 14.89 6.57 34.53
C SER A 537 16.17 7.38 34.74
N PHE A 538 16.46 8.38 33.90
CA PHE A 538 17.58 9.30 34.12
C PHE A 538 17.46 10.05 35.46
N SER A 539 16.29 10.61 35.74
CA SER A 539 16.04 11.34 36.99
C SER A 539 16.20 10.46 38.22
N LEU A 540 15.71 9.21 38.16
CA LEU A 540 15.85 8.24 39.25
C LEU A 540 17.29 7.78 39.43
N ILE A 541 18.06 7.63 38.35
CA ILE A 541 19.51 7.33 38.44
C ILE A 541 20.23 8.50 39.13
N VAL A 542 19.99 9.75 38.70
CA VAL A 542 20.60 10.93 39.32
C VAL A 542 20.23 11.04 40.79
N ALA A 543 18.95 10.88 41.13
CA ALA A 543 18.49 10.89 42.52
C ALA A 543 19.10 9.76 43.35
N GLY A 544 19.19 8.54 42.79
CA GLY A 544 19.81 7.39 43.44
C GLY A 544 21.31 7.58 43.69
N VAL A 545 22.05 8.14 42.72
CA VAL A 545 23.46 8.50 42.87
C VAL A 545 23.63 9.60 43.92
N TYR A 546 22.78 10.63 43.91
CA TYR A 546 22.80 11.69 44.91
C TYR A 546 22.53 11.15 46.33
N TYR A 547 21.52 10.28 46.48
CA TYR A 547 21.21 9.63 47.76
C TYR A 547 22.36 8.75 48.26
N LEU A 548 22.99 7.96 47.39
CA LEU A 548 24.17 7.16 47.76
C LEU A 548 25.34 8.05 48.20
N ASN A 549 25.57 9.17 47.52
CA ASN A 549 26.60 10.13 47.90
C ASN A 549 26.30 10.79 49.25
N SER A 550 25.06 11.23 49.49
CA SER A 550 24.63 11.83 50.77
C SER A 550 24.80 10.85 51.93
N LYS A 551 24.34 9.60 51.76
CA LYS A 551 24.49 8.55 52.78
C LYS A 551 25.96 8.20 53.04
N ARG A 552 26.80 8.26 52.01
CA ARG A 552 28.25 8.08 52.14
C ARG A 552 28.87 9.20 52.99
N GLU A 553 28.43 10.45 52.81
CA GLU A 553 28.89 11.59 53.61
C GLU A 553 28.49 11.46 55.08
N GLU A 554 27.25 11.04 55.38
CA GLU A 554 26.80 10.76 56.75
C GLU A 554 27.65 9.68 57.43
N HIS A 555 27.93 8.56 56.76
CA HIS A 555 28.79 7.50 57.31
C HIS A 555 30.25 7.94 57.46
N LEU A 556 30.76 8.78 56.56
CA LEU A 556 32.08 9.39 56.68
C LEU A 556 32.15 10.29 57.92
N GLN A 557 31.11 11.06 58.21
CA GLN A 557 31.00 11.87 59.44
C GLN A 557 30.91 11.01 60.71
N GLU A 558 30.05 9.98 60.75
CA GLU A 558 29.98 9.05 61.89
C GLU A 558 31.33 8.36 62.15
N SER A 559 32.00 7.90 61.09
CA SER A 559 33.31 7.24 61.23
C SER A 559 34.39 8.18 61.77
N LYS A 560 34.39 9.45 61.34
CA LYS A 560 35.30 10.48 61.88
C LYS A 560 34.99 10.75 63.35
N SER A 561 33.72 10.92 63.73
CA SER A 561 33.34 11.14 65.13
C SER A 561 33.68 9.95 66.03
N SER A 562 33.54 8.72 65.53
CA SER A 562 33.90 7.51 66.28
C SER A 562 35.41 7.38 66.46
N ALA A 563 36.19 7.68 65.42
CA ALA A 563 37.65 7.66 65.50
C ALA A 563 38.20 8.76 66.43
N GLU A 564 37.57 9.94 66.44
CA GLU A 564 37.88 11.01 67.41
C GLU A 564 37.52 10.60 68.86
N LEU A 565 36.40 9.90 69.05
CA LEU A 565 35.98 9.38 70.36
C LEU A 565 36.93 8.28 70.89
N GLU A 566 37.42 7.40 70.02
CA GLU A 566 38.44 6.39 70.38
C GLU A 566 39.81 7.02 70.68
N ALA A 567 40.22 8.06 69.94
CA ALA A 567 41.43 8.81 70.21
C ALA A 567 41.39 9.55 71.57
N LEU A 568 40.21 10.04 71.97
CA LEU A 568 39.97 10.63 73.29
C LEU A 568 40.01 9.59 74.43
N ASN A 569 39.45 8.40 74.22
CA ASN A 569 39.49 7.33 75.22
C ASN A 569 40.85 6.62 75.34
N GLY A 570 41.68 6.65 74.29
CA GLY A 570 43.06 6.14 74.32
C GLY A 570 44.05 7.01 75.12
N GLY A 571 43.64 8.19 75.57
CA GLY A 571 44.47 9.16 76.31
C GLY A 571 44.43 9.08 77.84
N ILE A 572 43.68 8.16 78.44
CA ILE A 572 43.55 8.08 79.90
C ILE A 572 44.69 7.21 80.48
N VAL A 573 45.83 7.84 80.74
CA VAL A 573 46.86 7.32 81.65
C VAL A 573 46.46 7.69 83.09
N MET A 574 46.42 6.66 83.94
CA MET A 574 46.15 6.71 85.38
C MET A 574 46.88 7.86 86.09
N VAL A 575 46.14 8.77 86.72
CA VAL A 575 46.68 9.66 87.76
C VAL A 575 46.20 9.17 89.12
N GLN A 576 47.17 8.67 89.87
CA GLN A 576 47.05 8.16 91.22
C GLN A 576 46.89 9.34 92.20
N HIS A 577 45.72 9.46 92.83
CA HIS A 577 45.51 10.44 93.91
C HIS A 577 45.78 9.82 95.29
N LEU A 578 46.78 10.38 95.97
CA LEU A 578 47.06 10.18 97.39
C LEU A 578 45.92 10.71 98.28
N ASN A 579 45.59 9.94 99.32
CA ASN A 579 44.71 10.29 100.44
C ASN A 579 45.28 11.43 101.32
N ILE A 580 44.37 12.19 101.97
CA ILE A 580 44.39 12.65 103.40
C ILE A 580 43.09 13.49 103.68
N PRO A 581 42.57 13.57 104.93
CA PRO A 581 41.17 13.21 105.21
C PRO A 581 40.27 14.28 105.92
N VAL A 582 38.98 13.92 106.08
CA VAL A 582 38.01 14.21 107.17
C VAL A 582 37.44 15.63 107.36
N SER A 583 36.08 15.77 107.28
CA SER A 583 35.20 16.17 108.41
C SER A 583 33.80 16.74 108.01
N CYS A 584 32.74 16.03 108.42
CA CYS A 584 31.40 16.43 108.94
C CYS A 584 30.35 17.16 108.05
N GLY A 585 29.09 16.64 108.11
CA GLY A 585 27.86 17.08 107.40
C GLY A 585 27.12 18.28 108.04
N PRO A 586 25.77 18.40 108.03
CA PRO A 586 24.71 17.47 107.58
C PRO A 586 23.56 18.09 106.72
N SER A 587 22.64 17.19 106.31
CA SER A 587 21.16 17.33 106.17
C SER A 587 20.51 18.19 105.07
N ALA A 588 19.66 17.50 104.30
CA ALA A 588 18.64 17.94 103.34
C ALA A 588 17.46 18.71 104.01
N PRO A 589 16.40 19.20 103.31
CA PRO A 589 15.46 18.36 102.53
C PRO A 589 14.77 18.98 101.29
N HIS A 590 14.15 18.07 100.51
CA HIS A 590 12.92 18.12 99.68
C HIS A 590 12.20 19.44 99.33
N ILE A 591 11.67 19.49 98.08
CA ILE A 591 10.25 19.66 97.63
C ILE A 591 10.30 19.98 96.11
N GLU A 592 9.82 19.13 95.19
CA GLU A 592 8.44 18.85 94.73
C GLU A 592 7.74 19.96 93.90
N VAL A 593 7.12 19.51 92.78
CA VAL A 593 5.83 19.94 92.21
C VAL A 593 5.81 21.07 91.14
N ASP A 594 5.69 20.59 89.89
CA ASP A 594 4.56 20.78 88.95
C ASP A 594 4.32 22.04 88.09
N ASP A 595 4.11 21.71 86.80
CA ASP A 595 2.89 21.96 86.00
C ASP A 595 2.64 23.36 85.43
N HIS A 596 2.68 23.48 84.10
CA HIS A 596 1.47 23.65 83.26
C HIS A 596 1.77 24.05 81.81
N ARG A 597 1.26 23.19 80.91
CA ARG A 597 0.20 23.45 79.90
C ARG A 597 0.35 24.57 78.84
N ALA A 598 0.40 24.08 77.60
CA ALA A 598 -0.43 24.40 76.42
C ALA A 598 -0.52 25.82 75.85
N ALA A 599 -0.20 25.94 74.56
CA ALA A 599 -1.20 26.03 73.49
C ALA A 599 -0.61 25.46 72.19
#